data_AF-A0A5N8AHD2-F1
#
_entry.id   AF-A0A5N8AHD2-F1
#
_cell.length_a   1.000
_cell.length_b   1.000
_cell.length_c   1.000
_cell.angle_alpha   90.00
_cell.angle_beta   90.00
_cell.angle_gamma   90.00
#
_symmetry.space_group_name_H-M   'P 1'
#
loop_
_entity.id
_entity.type
_entity.pdbx_description
1 polymer ?
#
loop_
_entity_poly.entity_id
_entity_poly.type
_entity_poly.pdbx_seq_one_letter_code
_entity_poly.pdbx_strand_id
1 'polypeptide(L)'
;MSNNELAHIGSPVPASWDLVGPTVDDDVRRAIDRYGAEAVKEAVKLQTKRKVGRKPEADWPELHRVLQEDARKWLDGEDPFSERSNYSIAKDYAAQNPGQSCPATHRRILQKLSERRVCLTIIHAWLISETDYPYQTHLRALGELGTFEGWADRAAVMLKEAHANIADYTAKNGRPEDNMTIKEIEKGARMALADIIALERGILSSLAFGLTPKGMFGRGGNLFKP
;
A
#
# COMPACT_ATOMS: atom_id res chain seq x y z
N MET A 1 50.34 14.96 -36.87
CA MET A 1 51.24 15.18 -35.72
C MET A 1 50.33 15.17 -34.50
N SER A 2 50.31 14.20 -33.59
CA SER A 2 51.36 13.28 -33.16
C SER A 2 50.75 11.96 -32.72
N ASN A 3 51.40 10.86 -33.11
CA ASN A 3 51.08 9.50 -32.71
C ASN A 3 51.53 9.29 -31.25
N ASN A 4 50.61 8.84 -30.40
CA ASN A 4 50.89 8.51 -29.01
C ASN A 4 51.09 6.98 -28.92
N GLU A 5 52.32 6.54 -29.20
CA GLU A 5 52.77 5.15 -29.00
C GLU A 5 52.91 4.87 -27.50
N LEU A 6 51.88 4.26 -26.92
CA LEU A 6 51.96 3.68 -25.58
C LEU A 6 52.73 2.35 -25.66
N ALA A 7 54.00 2.42 -25.28
CA ALA A 7 54.86 1.25 -25.10
C ALA A 7 54.26 0.29 -24.05
N HIS A 8 53.85 -0.89 -24.50
CA HIS A 8 53.54 -2.03 -23.64
C HIS A 8 54.84 -2.54 -23.01
N ILE A 9 55.19 -2.01 -21.84
CA ILE A 9 56.18 -2.60 -20.95
C ILE A 9 55.56 -3.88 -20.39
N GLY A 10 55.94 -5.02 -20.96
CA GLY A 10 55.59 -6.33 -20.45
C GLY A 10 56.22 -6.53 -19.07
N SER A 11 55.45 -6.28 -18.01
CA SER A 11 55.83 -6.67 -16.66
C SER A 11 56.05 -8.19 -16.64
N PRO A 12 57.22 -8.68 -16.20
CA PRO A 12 57.42 -10.11 -16.01
C PRO A 12 56.38 -10.61 -15.02
N VAL A 13 55.58 -11.59 -15.45
CA VAL A 13 54.66 -12.30 -14.56
C VAL A 13 55.52 -12.86 -13.43
N PRO A 14 55.34 -12.41 -12.17
CA PRO A 14 56.13 -12.93 -11.08
C PRO A 14 55.89 -14.43 -11.02
N ALA A 15 56.98 -15.21 -10.92
CA ALA A 15 56.94 -16.66 -10.78
C ALA A 15 55.84 -17.02 -9.78
N SER A 16 54.86 -17.80 -10.24
CA SER A 16 53.80 -18.30 -9.37
C SER A 16 54.49 -19.03 -8.24
N TRP A 17 54.36 -18.49 -7.03
CA TRP A 17 54.74 -19.19 -5.83
C TRP A 17 53.84 -20.43 -5.80
N ASP A 18 54.36 -21.56 -6.27
CA ASP A 18 53.76 -22.86 -6.07
C ASP A 18 53.72 -23.08 -4.57
N LEU A 19 52.62 -22.64 -3.96
CA LEU A 19 52.25 -22.94 -2.59
C LEU A 19 51.94 -24.44 -2.54
N VAL A 20 53.00 -25.26 -2.54
CA VAL A 20 52.96 -26.69 -2.30
C VAL A 20 52.70 -26.89 -0.80
N GLY A 21 51.51 -26.49 -0.38
CA GLY A 21 50.94 -26.75 0.93
C GLY A 21 49.78 -27.74 0.79
N PRO A 22 49.35 -28.36 1.91
CA PRO A 22 48.14 -29.19 1.91
C PRO A 22 46.98 -28.40 1.31
N THR A 23 46.33 -28.99 0.31
CA THR A 23 45.17 -28.40 -0.33
C THR A 23 43.93 -28.56 0.57
N VAL A 24 42.89 -27.77 0.30
CA VAL A 24 41.58 -27.97 0.95
C VAL A 24 41.07 -29.40 0.73
N ASP A 25 41.36 -29.99 -0.43
CA ASP A 25 41.00 -31.38 -0.73
C ASP A 25 41.75 -32.38 0.15
N ASP A 26 43.02 -32.12 0.46
CA ASP A 26 43.82 -32.95 1.36
C ASP A 26 43.31 -32.89 2.80
N ASP A 27 42.85 -31.72 3.25
CA ASP A 27 42.24 -31.54 4.56
C ASP A 27 40.86 -32.21 4.65
N VAL A 28 40.06 -32.13 3.58
CA VAL A 28 38.77 -32.84 3.47
C VAL A 28 38.98 -34.35 3.49
N ARG A 29 39.94 -34.88 2.70
CA ARG A 29 40.28 -36.31 2.73
C ARG A 29 40.73 -36.76 4.11
N ARG A 30 41.62 -35.99 4.75
CA ARG A 30 42.09 -36.29 6.11
C ARG A 30 40.96 -36.27 7.14
N ALA A 31 40.00 -35.35 7.00
CA ALA A 31 38.81 -35.30 7.84
C ALA A 31 37.89 -36.51 7.60
N ILE A 32 37.71 -36.93 6.35
CA ILE A 32 36.92 -38.12 5.99
C ILE A 32 37.59 -39.38 6.54
N ASP A 33 38.90 -39.54 6.39
CA ASP A 33 39.65 -40.69 6.90
C ASP A 33 39.56 -40.80 8.43
N ARG A 34 39.52 -39.65 9.11
CA ARG A 34 39.54 -39.59 10.58
C ARG A 34 38.16 -39.73 11.21
N TYR A 35 37.12 -39.19 10.58
CA TYR A 35 35.79 -39.05 11.19
C TYR A 35 34.66 -39.74 10.40
N GLY A 36 34.92 -40.20 9.18
CA GLY A 36 33.94 -40.76 8.27
C GLY A 36 33.22 -39.71 7.43
N ALA A 37 32.86 -40.09 6.19
CA ALA A 37 32.28 -39.17 5.21
C ALA A 37 30.95 -38.54 5.66
N GLU A 38 30.08 -39.32 6.31
CA GLU A 38 28.78 -38.81 6.79
C GLU A 38 28.94 -37.80 7.93
N ALA A 39 29.88 -38.00 8.85
CA ALA A 39 30.14 -37.06 9.94
C ALA A 39 30.67 -35.72 9.43
N VAL A 40 31.58 -35.76 8.44
CA VAL A 40 32.10 -34.54 7.78
C VAL A 40 30.98 -33.80 7.05
N LYS A 41 30.12 -34.52 6.33
CA LYS A 41 28.97 -33.96 5.62
C LYS A 41 27.96 -33.30 6.57
N GLU A 42 27.66 -33.93 7.71
CA GLU A 42 26.80 -33.33 8.74
C GLU A 42 27.44 -32.07 9.36
N ALA A 43 28.74 -32.11 9.67
CA ALA A 43 29.47 -30.97 10.19
C ALA A 43 29.45 -29.78 9.21
N VAL A 44 29.73 -30.03 7.93
CA VAL A 44 29.65 -29.00 6.88
C VAL A 44 28.23 -28.46 6.76
N LYS A 45 27.21 -29.31 6.81
CA LYS A 45 25.80 -28.88 6.76
C LYS A 45 25.44 -28.01 7.97
N LEU A 46 25.92 -28.33 9.17
CA LEU A 46 25.70 -27.52 10.37
C LEU A 46 26.41 -26.17 10.28
N GLN A 47 27.63 -26.15 9.76
CA GLN A 47 28.45 -24.95 9.65
C GLN A 47 28.01 -24.03 8.50
N THR A 48 27.49 -24.61 7.41
CA THR A 48 26.96 -23.87 6.25
C THR A 48 25.47 -23.53 6.38
N LYS A 49 24.79 -24.01 7.43
CA LYS A 49 23.39 -23.62 7.70
C LYS A 49 23.34 -22.12 7.90
N ARG A 50 22.73 -21.42 6.92
CA ARG A 50 22.53 -19.97 6.96
C ARG A 50 21.89 -19.62 8.30
N LYS A 51 22.59 -18.85 9.13
CA LYS A 51 22.01 -18.31 10.36
C LYS A 51 20.79 -17.50 9.96
N VAL A 52 19.63 -17.84 10.53
CA VAL A 52 18.39 -17.12 10.29
C VAL A 52 18.65 -15.66 10.66
N GLY A 53 18.51 -14.76 9.68
CA GLY A 53 18.67 -13.33 9.92
C GLY A 53 17.69 -12.85 10.98
N ARG A 54 18.00 -11.72 11.62
CA ARG A 54 17.07 -11.11 12.57
C ARG A 54 15.75 -10.80 11.86
N LYS A 55 14.63 -11.04 12.54
CA LYS A 55 13.31 -10.65 12.03
C LYS A 55 13.29 -9.14 11.76
N PRO A 56 12.68 -8.69 10.65
CA PRO A 56 12.54 -7.26 10.38
C PRO A 56 11.77 -6.59 11.51
N GLU A 57 12.26 -5.44 11.97
CA GLU A 57 11.58 -4.63 12.99
C GLU A 57 10.38 -3.91 12.37
N ALA A 58 9.26 -3.91 13.10
CA ALA A 58 8.01 -3.27 12.70
C ALA A 58 8.07 -1.75 12.97
N ASP A 59 8.84 -1.04 12.14
CA ASP A 59 9.04 0.41 12.31
C ASP A 59 7.84 1.25 11.81
N TRP A 60 7.04 0.71 10.88
CA TRP A 60 5.96 1.46 10.22
C TRP A 60 4.82 1.89 11.15
N PRO A 61 4.35 1.08 12.12
CA PRO A 61 3.34 1.51 13.08
C PRO A 61 3.72 2.79 13.83
N GLU A 62 4.98 2.93 14.24
CA GLU A 62 5.47 4.11 14.96
C GLU A 62 5.63 5.34 14.04
N LEU A 63 5.96 5.11 12.76
CA LEU A 63 6.04 6.18 11.75
C LEU A 63 4.67 6.64 11.23
N HIS A 64 3.61 5.87 11.51
CA HIS A 64 2.26 6.13 11.01
C HIS A 64 1.77 7.54 11.36
N ARG A 65 2.03 8.00 12.58
CA ARG A 65 1.61 9.35 13.02
C ARG A 65 2.23 10.44 12.15
N VAL A 66 3.53 10.32 11.87
CA VAL A 66 4.26 11.27 11.02
C VAL A 66 3.72 11.26 9.60
N LEU A 67 3.44 10.08 9.04
CA LEU A 67 2.89 9.95 7.70
C LEU A 67 1.46 10.53 7.58
N GLN A 68 0.65 10.40 8.63
CA GLN A 68 -0.68 11.03 8.68
C GLN A 68 -0.61 12.56 8.79
N GLU A 69 0.32 13.09 9.59
CA GLU A 69 0.58 14.53 9.66
C GLU A 69 1.01 15.07 8.29
N ASP A 70 1.98 14.42 7.65
CA ASP A 70 2.46 14.78 6.31
C ASP A 70 1.32 14.71 5.28
N ALA A 71 0.47 13.67 5.35
CA ALA A 71 -0.66 13.50 4.44
C ALA A 71 -1.68 14.63 4.56
N ARG A 72 -2.00 15.07 5.78
CA ARG A 72 -2.93 16.20 6.00
C ARG A 72 -2.37 17.49 5.40
N LYS A 73 -1.12 17.82 5.68
CA LYS A 73 -0.44 18.99 5.08
C LYS A 73 -0.47 18.95 3.56
N TRP A 74 -0.17 17.78 2.98
CA TRP A 74 -0.26 17.59 1.55
C TRP A 74 -1.69 17.83 1.02
N LEU A 75 -2.71 17.33 1.70
CA LEU A 75 -4.12 17.56 1.34
C LEU A 75 -4.50 19.05 1.41
N ASP A 76 -3.98 19.77 2.40
CA ASP A 76 -4.13 21.23 2.57
C ASP A 76 -3.37 22.04 1.50
N GLY A 77 -2.58 21.38 0.66
CA GLY A 77 -1.82 22.01 -0.43
C GLY A 77 -0.42 22.47 -0.04
N GLU A 78 0.05 22.10 1.15
CA GLU A 78 1.41 22.36 1.62
C GLU A 78 2.38 21.26 1.14
N ASP A 79 3.69 21.53 1.21
CA ASP A 79 4.74 20.53 0.93
C ASP A 79 5.37 20.00 2.23
N PRO A 80 4.91 18.85 2.77
CA PRO A 80 5.45 18.28 4.00
C PRO A 80 6.89 17.79 3.87
N PHE A 81 7.38 17.57 2.64
CA PHE A 81 8.71 17.01 2.40
C PHE A 81 9.80 18.09 2.50
N SER A 82 9.46 19.33 2.15
CA SER A 82 10.34 20.49 2.34
C SER A 82 10.40 20.95 3.80
N GLU A 83 9.30 20.85 4.55
CA GLU A 83 9.26 21.29 5.95
C GLU A 83 10.00 20.35 6.90
N ARG A 84 9.90 19.05 6.66
CA ARG A 84 10.48 18.01 7.52
C ARG A 84 11.32 17.07 6.69
N SER A 85 12.63 17.06 6.94
CA SER A 85 13.55 16.16 6.25
C SER A 85 13.44 14.71 6.73
N ASN A 86 13.80 13.74 5.88
CA ASN A 86 13.90 12.33 6.31
C ASN A 86 14.95 12.15 7.42
N TYR A 87 16.01 12.97 7.41
CA TYR A 87 17.06 12.96 8.42
C TYR A 87 16.53 13.34 9.81
N SER A 88 15.77 14.43 9.92
CA SER A 88 15.19 14.86 11.20
C SER A 88 14.22 13.82 11.76
N ILE A 89 13.35 13.25 10.93
CA ILE A 89 12.43 12.17 11.36
C ILE A 89 13.21 10.95 11.86
N ALA A 90 14.22 10.51 11.11
CA ALA A 90 15.03 9.35 11.50
C ALA A 90 15.81 9.59 12.80
N LYS A 91 16.30 10.83 13.01
CA LYS A 91 17.02 11.23 14.23
C LYS A 91 16.12 11.18 15.45
N ASP A 92 14.93 11.77 15.36
CA ASP A 92 13.96 11.78 16.45
C ASP A 92 13.47 10.37 16.77
N TYR A 93 13.20 9.57 15.74
CA TYR A 93 12.84 8.15 15.91
C TYR A 93 13.93 7.36 16.63
N ALA A 94 15.19 7.50 16.20
CA ALA A 94 16.31 6.76 16.78
C ALA A 94 16.61 7.16 18.23
N ALA A 95 16.33 8.42 18.61
CA ALA A 95 16.43 8.88 19.98
C ALA A 95 15.36 8.26 20.89
N GLN A 96 14.14 8.08 20.38
CA GLN A 96 13.01 7.51 21.14
C GLN A 96 13.04 5.98 21.17
N ASN A 97 13.50 5.35 20.08
CA ASN A 97 13.48 3.90 19.88
C ASN A 97 14.88 3.36 19.51
N PRO A 98 15.89 3.51 20.38
CA PRO A 98 17.22 2.97 20.11
C PRO A 98 17.13 1.43 20.11
N GLY A 99 17.29 0.80 18.95
CA GLY A 99 17.20 -0.65 18.80
C GLY A 99 18.44 -1.33 19.39
N GLN A 100 19.37 -1.75 18.54
CA GLN A 100 20.70 -2.21 19.00
C GLN A 100 21.64 -1.03 19.30
N SER A 101 21.57 0.01 18.48
CA SER A 101 22.29 1.26 18.68
C SER A 101 21.58 2.38 17.93
N CYS A 102 21.64 3.60 18.48
CA CYS A 102 21.03 4.78 17.88
C CYS A 102 21.52 5.03 16.42
N PRO A 103 22.83 4.97 16.09
CA PRO A 103 23.29 5.16 14.71
C PRO A 103 22.82 4.08 13.73
N ALA A 104 22.61 2.83 14.19
CA ALA A 104 22.08 1.77 13.36
C ALA A 104 20.59 1.97 13.08
N THR A 105 19.80 2.30 14.12
CA THR A 105 18.38 2.65 13.95
C THR A 105 18.22 3.85 13.03
N HIS A 106 18.99 4.92 13.25
CA HIS A 106 18.95 6.13 12.42
C HIS A 106 19.13 5.82 10.93
N ARG A 107 20.20 5.09 10.57
CA ARG A 107 20.47 4.71 9.17
C ARG A 107 19.35 3.85 8.57
N ARG A 108 18.84 2.88 9.34
CA ARG A 108 17.74 2.01 8.91
C ARG A 108 16.47 2.81 8.61
N ILE A 109 16.08 3.70 9.51
CA ILE A 109 14.86 4.51 9.35
C ILE A 109 15.03 5.51 8.22
N LEU A 110 16.20 6.14 8.11
CA LEU A 110 16.51 7.05 7.01
C LEU A 110 16.34 6.35 5.65
N GLN A 111 16.86 5.13 5.50
CA GLN A 111 16.70 4.32 4.28
C GLN A 111 15.22 4.01 4.00
N LYS A 112 14.47 3.57 5.02
CA LYS A 112 13.03 3.29 4.87
C LYS A 112 12.25 4.52 4.41
N LEU A 113 12.54 5.68 5.00
CA LEU A 113 11.88 6.94 4.63
C LEU A 113 12.27 7.39 3.23
N SER A 114 13.54 7.28 2.83
CA SER A 114 13.96 7.62 1.46
C SER A 114 13.30 6.75 0.41
N GLU A 115 13.04 5.48 0.71
CA GLU A 115 12.43 4.55 -0.24
C GLU A 115 10.92 4.73 -0.35
N ARG A 116 10.22 5.02 0.76
CA ARG A 116 8.75 4.84 0.81
C ARG A 116 7.95 6.01 1.37
N ARG A 117 8.57 7.03 1.96
CA ARG A 117 7.82 8.09 2.67
C ARG A 117 6.81 8.78 1.76
N VAL A 118 7.22 9.18 0.56
CA VAL A 118 6.34 9.90 -0.38
C VAL A 118 5.13 9.03 -0.75
N CYS A 119 5.36 7.81 -1.23
CA CYS A 119 4.30 6.87 -1.58
C CYS A 119 3.33 6.61 -0.42
N LEU A 120 3.85 6.33 0.79
CA LEU A 120 3.01 6.08 1.97
C LEU A 120 2.21 7.33 2.39
N THR A 121 2.80 8.52 2.26
CA THR A 121 2.10 9.79 2.53
C THR A 121 0.91 9.96 1.59
N ILE A 122 1.09 9.68 0.29
CA ILE A 122 0.01 9.76 -0.70
C ILE A 122 -1.06 8.69 -0.46
N ILE A 123 -0.69 7.47 -0.04
CA ILE A 123 -1.65 6.44 0.36
C ILE A 123 -2.50 6.92 1.54
N HIS A 124 -1.88 7.53 2.55
CA HIS A 124 -2.62 8.12 3.68
C HIS A 124 -3.49 9.29 3.25
N ALA A 125 -3.02 10.14 2.33
CA ALA A 125 -3.78 11.25 1.78
C ALA A 125 -5.04 10.75 1.07
N TRP A 126 -4.92 9.72 0.24
CA TRP A 126 -6.06 9.04 -0.38
C TRP A 126 -7.07 8.55 0.66
N LEU A 127 -6.64 7.78 1.66
CA LEU A 127 -7.51 7.24 2.71
C LEU A 127 -8.25 8.33 3.49
N ILE A 128 -7.56 9.40 3.87
CA ILE A 128 -8.15 10.51 4.65
C ILE A 128 -9.11 11.34 3.77
N SER A 129 -8.76 11.56 2.51
CA SER A 129 -9.55 12.38 1.60
C SER A 129 -10.93 11.80 1.26
N GLU A 130 -11.16 10.52 1.53
CA GLU A 130 -12.46 9.90 1.27
C GLU A 130 -13.60 10.53 2.08
N THR A 131 -13.32 10.93 3.33
CA THR A 131 -14.33 11.37 4.30
C THR A 131 -14.14 12.80 4.78
N ASP A 132 -12.91 13.30 4.75
CA ASP A 132 -12.58 14.54 5.48
C ASP A 132 -12.30 15.73 4.54
N TYR A 133 -12.20 15.48 3.22
CA TYR A 133 -11.82 16.50 2.24
C TYR A 133 -12.76 16.53 1.03
N PRO A 134 -12.83 17.68 0.33
CA PRO A 134 -13.54 17.78 -0.94
C PRO A 134 -13.12 16.72 -1.96
N TYR A 135 -14.09 16.24 -2.75
CA TYR A 135 -13.88 15.15 -3.70
C TYR A 135 -12.80 15.47 -4.74
N GLN A 136 -12.56 16.75 -5.08
CA GLN A 136 -11.50 17.16 -5.99
C GLN A 136 -10.11 16.84 -5.42
N THR A 137 -9.92 17.02 -4.10
CA THR A 137 -8.70 16.65 -3.40
C THR A 137 -8.51 15.14 -3.39
N HIS A 138 -9.59 14.38 -3.25
CA HIS A 138 -9.56 12.92 -3.37
C HIS A 138 -9.12 12.46 -4.77
N LEU A 139 -9.68 13.06 -5.83
CA LEU A 139 -9.27 12.78 -7.21
C LEU A 139 -7.78 13.12 -7.44
N ARG A 140 -7.30 14.23 -6.87
CA ARG A 140 -5.87 14.61 -6.91
C ARG A 140 -5.00 13.55 -6.24
N ALA A 141 -5.39 13.08 -5.06
CA ALA A 141 -4.66 12.02 -4.34
C ALA A 141 -4.60 10.72 -5.15
N LEU A 142 -5.70 10.31 -5.79
CA LEU A 142 -5.73 9.13 -6.68
C LEU A 142 -4.86 9.32 -7.92
N GLY A 143 -4.87 10.50 -8.53
CA GLY A 143 -4.00 10.83 -9.66
C GLY A 143 -2.52 10.72 -9.29
N GLU A 144 -2.14 11.31 -8.16
CA GLU A 144 -0.76 11.25 -7.64
C GLU A 144 -0.36 9.81 -7.27
N LEU A 145 -1.27 9.04 -6.66
CA LEU A 145 -1.03 7.63 -6.34
C LEU A 145 -0.72 6.79 -7.59
N GLY A 146 -1.32 7.15 -8.73
CA GLY A 146 -1.07 6.50 -10.01
C GLY A 146 0.34 6.68 -10.58
N THR A 147 1.14 7.59 -10.01
CA THR A 147 2.54 7.81 -10.41
C THR A 147 3.51 6.79 -9.83
N PHE A 148 3.11 6.04 -8.79
CA PHE A 148 3.97 5.07 -8.11
C PHE A 148 3.88 3.68 -8.75
N GLU A 149 5.05 3.06 -8.96
CA GLU A 149 5.14 1.68 -9.43
C GLU A 149 4.39 0.73 -8.49
N GLY A 150 3.61 -0.19 -9.07
CA GLY A 150 2.74 -1.11 -8.33
C GLY A 150 1.38 -0.54 -7.91
N TRP A 151 1.16 0.77 -8.04
CA TRP A 151 -0.13 1.41 -7.77
C TRP A 151 -0.86 1.94 -9.01
N ALA A 152 -0.15 2.16 -10.12
CA ALA A 152 -0.69 2.73 -11.36
C ALA A 152 -2.03 2.13 -11.80
N ASP A 153 -2.09 0.81 -12.03
CA ASP A 153 -3.30 0.15 -12.51
C ASP A 153 -4.45 0.25 -11.51
N ARG A 154 -4.14 0.06 -10.22
CA ARG A 154 -5.14 0.13 -9.15
C ARG A 154 -5.70 1.54 -9.01
N ALA A 155 -4.83 2.56 -9.03
CA ALA A 155 -5.20 3.95 -8.97
C ALA A 155 -6.06 4.37 -10.17
N ALA A 156 -5.74 3.88 -11.38
CA ALA A 156 -6.55 4.12 -12.57
C ALA A 156 -7.97 3.55 -12.45
N VAL A 157 -8.12 2.32 -11.91
CA VAL A 157 -9.43 1.73 -11.62
C VAL A 157 -10.20 2.57 -10.60
N MET A 158 -9.56 2.90 -9.46
CA MET A 158 -10.19 3.71 -8.40
C MET A 158 -10.60 5.10 -8.92
N LEU A 159 -9.78 5.74 -9.76
CA LEU A 159 -10.09 7.03 -10.36
C LEU A 159 -11.26 6.93 -11.34
N LYS A 160 -11.33 5.86 -12.14
CA LYS A 160 -12.47 5.59 -13.03
C LYS A 160 -13.76 5.39 -12.24
N GLU A 161 -13.71 4.64 -11.14
CA GLU A 161 -14.85 4.43 -10.24
C GLU A 161 -15.31 5.75 -9.59
N ALA A 162 -14.38 6.57 -9.11
CA ALA A 162 -14.69 7.89 -8.55
C ALA A 162 -15.39 8.80 -9.57
N HIS A 163 -14.88 8.85 -10.82
CA HIS A 163 -15.54 9.59 -11.90
C HIS A 163 -16.92 9.05 -12.24
N ALA A 164 -17.12 7.72 -12.24
CA ALA A 164 -18.43 7.12 -12.46
C ALA A 164 -19.42 7.50 -11.36
N ASN A 165 -19.00 7.47 -10.09
CA ASN A 165 -19.84 7.89 -8.96
C ASN A 165 -20.24 9.37 -9.05
N ILE A 166 -19.32 10.25 -9.47
CA ILE A 166 -19.60 11.67 -9.69
C ILE A 166 -20.58 11.85 -10.85
N ALA A 167 -20.40 11.14 -11.96
CA ALA A 167 -21.31 11.20 -13.11
C ALA A 167 -22.73 10.73 -12.73
N ASP A 168 -22.83 9.61 -12.00
CA ASP A 168 -24.08 9.06 -11.50
C ASP A 168 -24.79 10.01 -10.54
N TYR A 169 -24.05 10.59 -9.59
CA TYR A 169 -24.59 11.61 -8.70
C TYR A 169 -25.09 12.81 -9.51
N THR A 170 -24.30 13.28 -10.49
CA THR A 170 -24.62 14.45 -11.31
C THR A 170 -25.89 14.25 -12.11
N ALA A 171 -26.08 13.07 -12.70
CA ALA A 171 -27.29 12.73 -13.43
C ALA A 171 -28.56 12.72 -12.56
N LYS A 172 -28.42 12.39 -11.27
CA LYS A 172 -29.54 12.20 -10.33
C LYS A 172 -29.87 13.44 -9.51
N ASN A 173 -28.85 14.15 -9.03
CA ASN A 173 -28.96 15.23 -8.06
C ASN A 173 -28.48 16.58 -8.60
N GLY A 174 -27.93 16.62 -9.83
CA GLY A 174 -27.23 17.79 -10.36
C GLY A 174 -25.78 17.87 -9.88
N ARG A 175 -25.10 18.96 -10.22
CA ARG A 175 -23.67 19.14 -9.91
C ARG A 175 -23.42 19.03 -8.39
N PRO A 176 -22.46 18.19 -7.94
CA PRO A 176 -22.04 18.15 -6.52
C PRO A 176 -21.56 19.51 -6.04
N GLU A 177 -21.83 19.84 -4.78
CA GLU A 177 -21.25 21.03 -4.14
C GLU A 177 -19.73 20.86 -3.99
N ASP A 178 -18.99 21.96 -4.08
CA ASP A 178 -17.52 21.92 -4.12
C ASP A 178 -16.89 21.45 -2.78
N ASN A 179 -17.66 21.44 -1.68
CA ASN A 179 -17.24 20.95 -0.36
C ASN A 179 -17.62 19.49 -0.08
N MET A 180 -18.37 18.83 -0.98
CA MET A 180 -18.77 17.43 -0.78
C MET A 180 -17.58 16.50 -0.86
N THR A 181 -17.58 15.49 0.01
CA THR A 181 -16.64 14.37 0.00
C THR A 181 -17.04 13.32 -1.03
N ILE A 182 -16.09 12.49 -1.46
CA ILE A 182 -16.42 11.39 -2.39
C ILE A 182 -17.40 10.39 -1.76
N LYS A 183 -17.36 10.18 -0.44
CA LYS A 183 -18.31 9.31 0.26
C LYS A 183 -19.73 9.85 0.28
N GLU A 184 -19.91 11.16 0.41
CA GLU A 184 -21.23 11.78 0.30
C GLU A 184 -21.77 11.66 -1.12
N ILE A 185 -20.93 11.85 -2.13
CA ILE A 185 -21.27 11.65 -3.55
C ILE A 185 -21.69 10.20 -3.81
N GLU A 186 -20.89 9.23 -3.37
CA GLU A 186 -21.21 7.80 -3.47
C GLU A 186 -22.55 7.46 -2.81
N LYS A 187 -22.83 8.04 -1.65
CA LYS A 187 -24.08 7.81 -0.92
C LYS A 187 -25.27 8.40 -1.68
N GLY A 188 -25.14 9.62 -2.19
CA GLY A 188 -26.19 10.27 -2.99
C GLY A 188 -26.46 9.55 -4.32
N ALA A 189 -25.41 9.03 -4.97
CA ALA A 189 -25.54 8.21 -6.17
C ALA A 189 -26.29 6.90 -5.91
N ARG A 190 -26.08 6.28 -4.74
CA ARG A 190 -26.74 5.03 -4.31
C ARG A 190 -28.20 5.24 -3.89
N MET A 191 -28.51 6.26 -3.10
CA MET A 191 -29.87 6.47 -2.56
C MET A 191 -30.91 6.70 -3.66
N ALA A 192 -30.56 7.47 -4.68
CA ALA A 192 -31.48 7.71 -5.80
C ALA A 192 -31.80 6.44 -6.62
N LEU A 193 -30.96 5.40 -6.62
CA LEU A 193 -31.33 4.10 -7.20
C LEU A 193 -32.40 3.38 -6.37
N ALA A 194 -32.29 3.43 -5.04
CA ALA A 194 -33.28 2.82 -4.15
C ALA A 194 -34.65 3.52 -4.27
N ASP A 195 -34.65 4.84 -4.39
CA ASP A 195 -35.87 5.63 -4.56
C ASP A 195 -36.52 5.41 -5.93
N ILE A 196 -35.74 5.29 -7.01
CA ILE A 196 -36.25 4.92 -8.34
C ILE A 196 -36.91 3.53 -8.31
N ILE A 197 -36.24 2.53 -7.70
CA ILE A 197 -36.79 1.17 -7.58
C ILE A 197 -38.05 1.15 -6.71
N ALA A 198 -38.09 1.95 -5.64
CA ALA A 198 -39.27 2.08 -4.78
C ALA A 198 -40.44 2.74 -5.52
N LEU A 199 -40.17 3.76 -6.35
CA LEU A 199 -41.17 4.43 -7.18
C LEU A 199 -41.75 3.48 -8.23
N GLU A 200 -40.91 2.71 -8.93
CA GLU A 200 -41.36 1.71 -9.92
C GLU A 200 -42.24 0.62 -9.29
N ARG A 201 -41.88 0.16 -8.08
CA ARG A 201 -42.68 -0.82 -7.33
C ARG A 201 -43.98 -0.23 -6.78
N GLY A 202 -43.98 1.04 -6.37
CA GLY A 202 -45.17 1.76 -5.90
C GLY A 202 -46.18 2.04 -7.02
N ILE A 203 -45.70 2.44 -8.20
CA ILE A 203 -46.54 2.68 -9.39
C ILE A 203 -47.19 1.36 -9.84
N LEU A 204 -46.45 0.26 -9.89
CA LEU A 204 -47.01 -1.07 -10.22
C LEU A 204 -48.03 -1.56 -9.19
N SER A 205 -47.83 -1.30 -7.89
CA SER A 205 -48.82 -1.61 -6.84
C SER A 205 -50.09 -0.78 -6.97
N SER A 206 -49.99 0.50 -7.37
CA SER A 206 -51.16 1.38 -7.52
C SER A 206 -51.97 1.09 -8.78
N LEU A 207 -51.34 0.60 -9.86
CA LEU A 207 -52.01 0.15 -11.08
C LEU A 207 -52.65 -1.24 -10.91
N ALA A 208 -52.09 -2.12 -10.07
CA ALA A 208 -52.64 -3.44 -9.80
C ALA A 208 -53.90 -3.42 -8.89
N PHE A 209 -54.11 -2.39 -8.08
CA PHE A 209 -55.24 -2.28 -7.16
C PHE A 209 -56.42 -1.42 -7.67
N GLY A 210 -56.35 -0.91 -8.91
CA GLY A 210 -57.43 -0.17 -9.57
C GLY A 210 -58.56 -1.02 -10.16
N LEU A 211 -58.44 -2.35 -10.16
CA LEU A 211 -59.48 -3.29 -10.57
C LEU A 211 -60.06 -4.00 -9.35
N THR A 212 -60.80 -3.26 -8.50
CA THR A 212 -61.73 -3.92 -7.58
C THR A 212 -62.99 -4.30 -8.37
N PRO A 213 -63.32 -5.61 -8.50
CA PRO A 213 -64.60 -6.00 -9.05
C PRO A 213 -65.69 -5.51 -8.09
N LYS A 214 -66.52 -4.64 -8.66
CA LYS A 214 -67.72 -4.09 -8.05
C LYS A 214 -68.71 -5.22 -7.80
N GLY A 215 -68.82 -5.67 -6.55
CA GLY A 215 -70.09 -6.06 -5.97
C GLY A 215 -70.47 -7.55 -5.95
N MET A 216 -71.32 -7.79 -4.95
CA MET A 216 -72.18 -8.94 -4.68
C MET A 216 -71.61 -10.02 -3.74
N PHE A 217 -72.53 -10.51 -2.90
CA PHE A 217 -72.37 -11.31 -1.68
C PHE A 217 -72.03 -10.48 -0.43
N GLY A 218 -72.93 -10.32 0.55
CA GLY A 218 -74.15 -11.06 0.85
C GLY A 218 -74.24 -11.17 2.37
N ARG A 219 -75.35 -10.70 2.94
CA ARG A 219 -75.65 -10.70 4.38
C ARG A 219 -75.59 -12.09 5.01
N GLY A 220 -75.26 -12.12 6.30
CA GLY A 220 -75.57 -13.17 7.26
C GLY A 220 -74.49 -13.17 8.35
N GLY A 221 -74.67 -12.67 9.57
CA GLY A 221 -75.85 -12.77 10.42
C GLY A 221 -75.68 -13.98 11.34
N ASN A 222 -75.10 -13.77 12.53
CA ASN A 222 -75.49 -14.33 13.84
C ASN A 222 -74.30 -14.24 14.80
N LEU A 223 -74.44 -13.49 15.91
CA LEU A 223 -75.01 -13.95 17.17
C LEU A 223 -74.32 -15.23 17.67
N PHE A 224 -73.43 -15.10 18.65
CA PHE A 224 -73.68 -15.56 20.02
C PHE A 224 -72.48 -15.19 20.92
N LYS A 225 -72.79 -14.43 21.97
CA LYS A 225 -72.10 -14.43 23.29
C LYS A 225 -72.71 -15.57 24.14
N PRO A 226 -72.15 -15.99 25.28
CA PRO A 226 -71.11 -15.35 26.10
C PRO A 226 -69.81 -16.13 26.25
#